data_AF-A0A9P7A985-F1
#
_entry.id   AF-A0A9P7A985-F1
#
_cell.length_a   1.000
_cell.length_b   1.000
_cell.length_c   1.000
_cell.angle_alpha   90.00
_cell.angle_beta   90.00
_cell.angle_gamma   90.00
#
_symmetry.space_group_name_H-M   'P 1'
#
loop_
_entity.id
_entity.type
_entity.pdbx_description
1 polymer ?
#
loop_
_entity_poly.entity_id
_entity_poly.type
_entity_poly.pdbx_seq_one_letter_code
_entity_poly.pdbx_strand_id
1 'polypeptide(L)' 'YENDEETGVTFRETGFSHSDVFVTTKYSGTNSHNILISIRNSLHRFGVSDIDLYLVHSLHLALPNIP' A
#
# COMPACT_ATOMS: atom_id res chain seq x y z
N TYR A 1 7.49 2.90 2.98
CA TYR A 1 8.75 3.67 2.94
C TYR A 1 8.48 5.17 2.88
N GLU A 2 7.29 5.62 3.31
CA GLU A 2 6.88 7.03 3.31
C GLU A 2 6.91 7.75 1.95
N ASN A 3 6.98 6.99 0.84
CA ASN A 3 7.12 7.50 -0.53
C ASN A 3 5.96 7.09 -1.46
N ASP A 4 4.85 6.60 -0.90
CA ASP A 4 3.66 6.20 -1.66
C ASP A 4 3.12 7.37 -2.51
N GLU A 5 3.27 8.61 -2.04
CA GLU A 5 2.81 9.83 -2.74
C GLU A 5 3.64 10.13 -3.99
N GLU A 6 4.97 10.04 -3.91
CA GLU A 6 5.88 10.21 -5.05
C GLU A 6 5.61 9.15 -6.13
N THR A 7 5.40 7.90 -5.71
CA THR A 7 5.03 6.82 -6.62
C THR A 7 3.67 7.10 -7.29
N GLY A 8 2.70 7.63 -6.54
CA GLY A 8 1.40 8.05 -7.08
C GLY A 8 1.49 9.19 -8.09
N VAL A 9 2.45 10.12 -7.94
CA VAL A 9 2.72 11.16 -8.94
C VAL A 9 3.17 10.51 -10.26
N THR A 10 4.11 9.56 -10.21
CA THR A 10 4.56 8.84 -11.42
C THR A 10 3.41 8.13 -12.13
N PHE A 11 2.47 7.52 -11.39
CA PHE A 11 1.27 6.91 -11.98
C PHE A 11 0.44 7.90 -12.80
N ARG A 12 0.21 9.10 -12.25
CA ARG A 12 -0.59 10.13 -12.92
C ARG A 12 0.13 10.77 -14.10
N GLU A 13 1.44 10.91 -14.04
CA GLU A 13 2.23 11.58 -15.07
C GLU A 13 2.59 10.68 -16.25
N THR A 14 2.77 9.38 -16.02
CA THR A 14 3.11 8.42 -17.09
C THR A 14 1.91 8.00 -17.93
N GLY A 15 0.69 8.18 -17.42
CA GLY A 15 -0.54 7.83 -18.12
C GLY A 15 -0.78 6.33 -18.27
N PHE A 16 -0.04 5.49 -17.53
CA PHE A 16 -0.30 4.05 -17.50
C PHE A 16 -1.69 3.76 -16.93
N SER A 17 -2.39 2.83 -17.57
CA SER A 17 -3.58 2.24 -16.98
C SER A 17 -3.18 1.35 -15.79
N HIS A 18 -4.10 1.15 -14.85
CA HIS A 18 -3.87 0.24 -13.72
C HIS A 18 -3.56 -1.19 -14.20
N SER A 19 -4.09 -1.60 -15.36
CA SER A 19 -3.79 -2.88 -15.99
C SER A 19 -2.38 -3.01 -16.58
N ASP A 20 -1.64 -1.91 -16.75
CA ASP A 20 -0.28 -1.93 -17.32
C ASP A 20 0.80 -2.22 -16.27
N VAL A 21 0.42 -2.21 -14.99
CA VAL A 21 1.34 -2.29 -13.86
C VAL A 21 0.84 -3.28 -12.82
N PHE A 22 1.75 -3.72 -11.95
CA PHE A 22 1.39 -4.54 -10.79
C PHE A 22 1.83 -3.81 -9.52
N VAL A 23 0.86 -3.30 -8.75
CA VAL A 23 1.10 -2.47 -7.57
C VAL A 23 1.17 -3.34 -6.32
N THR A 24 2.32 -3.31 -5.64
CA THR A 24 2.52 -3.97 -4.35
C THR A 24 2.88 -2.96 -3.27
N THR A 25 2.17 -2.98 -2.14
CA THR A 25 2.55 -2.20 -0.94
C THR A 25 2.42 -3.03 0.34
N LYS A 26 2.83 -2.47 1.47
CA LYS A 26 2.98 -3.21 2.74
C LYS A 26 2.34 -2.50 3.93
N TYR A 27 1.64 -3.23 4.78
CA TYR A 27 1.19 -2.79 6.09
C TYR A 27 2.36 -2.74 7.08
N SER A 28 2.73 -1.54 7.53
CA SER A 28 3.85 -1.30 8.46
C SER A 28 3.46 -1.17 9.93
N GLY A 29 2.17 -1.06 10.27
CA GLY A 29 1.71 -0.81 11.65
C GLY A 29 2.15 0.54 12.24
N THR A 30 2.65 1.46 11.41
CA THR A 30 3.10 2.78 11.86
C THR A 30 1.93 3.71 12.17
N ASN A 31 2.17 4.75 12.97
CA ASN A 31 1.18 5.75 13.38
C ASN A 31 -0.03 5.19 14.14
N SER A 32 0.12 4.01 14.76
CA SER A 32 -0.95 3.32 15.51
C SER A 32 -2.24 3.07 14.70
N HIS A 33 -2.15 3.12 13.37
CA HIS A 33 -3.27 2.82 12.49
C HIS A 33 -3.45 1.31 12.34
N ASN A 34 -4.70 0.87 12.31
CA ASN A 34 -5.01 -0.51 11.94
C ASN A 34 -4.87 -0.74 10.43
N ILE A 35 -4.87 -2.01 10.02
CA ILE A 35 -4.71 -2.43 8.63
C ILE A 35 -5.70 -1.77 7.66
N LEU A 36 -6.94 -1.53 8.10
CA LEU A 36 -8.00 -0.92 7.27
C LEU A 36 -7.77 0.57 7.02
N ILE A 37 -7.25 1.30 8.01
CA ILE A 37 -6.89 2.71 7.84
C ILE A 37 -5.63 2.81 6.98
N SER A 38 -4.64 1.94 7.22
CA SER A 38 -3.39 1.93 6.46
C SER A 38 -3.60 1.66 4.97
N ILE A 39 -4.42 0.68 4.59
CA ILE A 39 -4.67 0.40 3.16
C ILE A 39 -5.39 1.57 2.47
N ARG A 40 -6.39 2.20 3.13
CA ARG A 40 -7.08 3.38 2.58
C ARG A 40 -6.13 4.56 2.39
N ASN A 41 -5.21 4.77 3.34
CA ASN A 41 -4.19 5.80 3.22
C ASN A 41 -3.25 5.52 2.04
N SER A 42 -2.83 4.27 1.83
CA SER A 42 -2.01 3.90 0.67
C SER A 42 -2.76 4.13 -0.64
N LEU A 43 -4.00 3.67 -0.77
CA LEU A 43 -4.84 3.91 -1.96
C LEU A 43 -4.95 5.40 -2.30
N HIS A 44 -5.20 6.24 -1.28
CA HIS A 44 -5.25 7.69 -1.46
C HIS A 44 -3.91 8.28 -1.93
N ARG A 45 -2.79 7.86 -1.34
CA ARG A 45 -1.45 8.37 -1.71
C ARG A 45 -1.04 7.95 -3.12
N PHE A 46 -1.28 6.69 -3.48
CA PHE A 46 -1.03 6.19 -4.84
C PHE A 46 -2.02 6.79 -5.86
N GLY A 47 -3.22 7.18 -5.42
CA GLY A 47 -4.27 7.67 -6.32
C GLY A 47 -4.89 6.57 -7.17
N VAL A 48 -4.99 5.35 -6.63
CA VAL A 48 -5.56 4.16 -7.30
C VAL A 48 -6.76 3.63 -6.53
N SER A 49 -7.64 2.88 -7.20
CA SER A 49 -8.81 2.27 -6.53
C SER A 49 -8.44 1.00 -5.76
N ASP A 50 -7.44 0.25 -6.23
CA ASP A 50 -7.10 -1.08 -5.73
C ASP A 50 -5.59 -1.34 -5.76
N ILE A 51 -5.13 -2.32 -4.98
CA ILE A 51 -3.75 -2.81 -4.89
C ILE A 51 -3.74 -4.30 -5.26
N ASP A 52 -2.84 -4.71 -6.16
CA ASP A 52 -2.75 -6.09 -6.62
C ASP A 52 -2.23 -7.05 -5.53
N LEU A 53 -1.26 -6.59 -4.74
CA LEU A 53 -0.70 -7.36 -3.63
C LEU A 53 -0.45 -6.48 -2.39
N TYR A 54 -1.08 -6.84 -1.28
CA TYR A 54 -0.89 -6.16 0.01
C TYR A 54 -0.24 -7.10 1.03
N LEU A 55 0.98 -6.76 1.46
CA LEU A 55 1.78 -7.61 2.34
C LEU A 55 1.80 -7.08 3.77
N VAL A 56 1.92 -7.97 4.75
CA VAL A 56 2.30 -7.57 6.12
C VAL A 56 3.82 -7.34 6.14
N HIS A 57 4.28 -6.14 6.49
CA HIS A 57 5.70 -5.78 6.40
C HIS A 57 6.57 -6.57 7.38
N SER A 58 6.05 -6.91 8.56
CA SER A 58 6.80 -7.58 9.62
C SER A 58 5.97 -8.64 10.33
N LEU A 59 6.60 -9.76 10.68
CA LEU A 59 5.96 -10.88 11.38
C LEU A 59 5.26 -10.46 12.68
N HIS A 60 5.77 -9.46 13.40
CA HIS A 60 5.16 -9.02 14.65
C HIS A 60 3.73 -8.45 14.46
N LEU A 61 3.40 -8.03 13.24
CA LEU A 61 2.10 -7.49 12.88
C LEU A 61 1.10 -8.57 12.46
N ALA A 62 1.57 -9.79 12.19
CA ALA A 62 0.74 -10.93 11.84
C ALA A 62 0.19 -11.57 13.13
N LEU A 63 -0.96 -11.06 13.59
CA LEU A 63 -1.64 -11.56 14.78
C LEU A 63 -2.92 -12.34 14.40
N PRO A 64 -3.21 -13.47 15.06
CA PRO A 64 -2.36 -14.15 16.04
C PRO A 64 -1.10 -14.74 15.41
N ASN A 65 -0.08 -15.03 16.23
CA ASN A 65 1.14 -15.68 15.73
C ASN A 65 0.77 -16.94 14.94
N ILE A 66 1.29 -17.01 13.72
CA ILE A 66 1.12 -18.19 12.86
C ILE A 66 2.08 -19.28 13.40
N PRO A 67 1.57 -20.49 13.74
CA PRO A 67 2.38 -21.56 14.35
C PRO A 67 3.44 -22.14 13.41
#